data_AF-A0A560T1S0-F1
#
_entry.id   AF-A0A560T1S0-F1
#
_cell.length_a   1.000
_cell.length_b   1.000
_cell.length_c   1.000
_cell.angle_alpha   90.00
_cell.angle_beta   90.00
_cell.angle_gamma   90.00
#
_symmetry.space_group_name_H-M   'P 1'
#
loop_
_entity.id
_entity.type
_entity.pdbx_description
1 polymer ?
#
loop_
_entity_poly.entity_id
_entity_poly.type
_entity_poly.pdbx_seq_one_letter_code
_entity_poly.pdbx_strand_id
1 'polypeptide(L)'
;MTLNILDLDHSLTGQAPIARRLASGRATRIDLLDLGPKLRLWSTEKTWKRFAERLAQRPRPTDARPEILFVGSGDYHHLTPAFLADLKEPTSLIHFDNHPDWVRFAPKRHCGSWVNRALKMPAIKRIVTLGPCSDDLHNPQLRGGNLAALKRGQLQLFPWQHPPSKVWGRVGDGAGHQQRENHLHWRNLAELDWAAFLEQMISSLPTEAIWITLDKDVLASEDAATNWDQGGMRLTHLLQALRALAARKRIIGIDVCGEFATPAFSNAFKRWEAKSDQPPPERWSPEDLQRNAATNEALIDLFEELFP
;
A
#
# COMPACT_ATOMS: atom_id res chain seq x y z
N MET A 1 -13.08 -5.14 -15.41
CA MET A 1 -11.77 -5.21 -14.71
C MET A 1 -11.22 -6.64 -14.72
N THR A 2 -9.95 -6.86 -14.40
CA THR A 2 -9.40 -8.20 -14.14
C THR A 2 -9.01 -8.33 -12.67
N LEU A 3 -9.65 -9.24 -11.92
CA LEU A 3 -9.39 -9.45 -10.50
C LEU A 3 -8.56 -10.71 -10.27
N ASN A 4 -7.34 -10.53 -9.77
CA ASN A 4 -6.41 -11.61 -9.45
C ASN A 4 -6.19 -11.68 -7.93
N ILE A 5 -6.27 -12.88 -7.37
CA ILE A 5 -6.00 -13.17 -5.96
C ILE A 5 -4.66 -13.90 -5.87
N LEU A 6 -3.63 -13.21 -5.38
CA LEU A 6 -2.31 -13.79 -5.17
C LEU A 6 -2.31 -14.51 -3.82
N ASP A 7 -2.48 -15.82 -3.86
CA ASP A 7 -2.56 -16.63 -2.66
C ASP A 7 -1.15 -16.96 -2.13
N LEU A 8 -0.70 -16.14 -1.18
CA LEU A 8 0.63 -16.23 -0.55
C LEU A 8 0.57 -16.81 0.87
N ASP A 9 -0.58 -16.75 1.53
CA ASP A 9 -0.73 -17.09 2.95
C ASP A 9 -2.14 -17.53 3.36
N HIS A 10 -3.04 -17.81 2.40
CA HIS A 10 -4.45 -18.17 2.61
C HIS A 10 -5.36 -17.14 3.28
N SER A 11 -4.84 -15.98 3.68
CA SER A 11 -5.61 -14.96 4.41
C SER A 11 -6.81 -14.44 3.63
N LEU A 12 -6.71 -14.38 2.30
CA LEU A 12 -7.77 -13.91 1.40
C LEU A 12 -8.75 -15.01 1.00
N THR A 13 -8.25 -16.19 0.61
CA THR A 13 -9.06 -17.24 -0.02
C THR A 13 -10.10 -17.85 0.91
N GLY A 14 -9.90 -17.73 2.23
CA GLY A 14 -10.88 -18.16 3.23
C GLY A 14 -12.05 -17.18 3.44
N GLN A 15 -11.95 -15.95 2.91
CA GLN A 15 -12.97 -14.92 3.13
C GLN A 15 -14.13 -15.08 2.12
N ALA A 16 -15.36 -15.06 2.62
CA ALA A 16 -16.56 -15.29 1.80
C ALA A 16 -16.67 -14.40 0.53
N PRO A 17 -16.34 -13.09 0.57
CA PRO A 17 -16.40 -12.24 -0.63
C PRO A 17 -15.43 -12.66 -1.73
N ILE A 18 -14.22 -13.10 -1.35
CA ILE A 18 -13.19 -13.58 -2.26
C ILE A 18 -13.56 -14.97 -2.79
N ALA A 19 -13.92 -15.89 -1.90
CA ALA A 19 -14.29 -17.27 -2.24
C ALA A 19 -15.46 -17.33 -3.24
N ARG A 20 -16.50 -16.51 -3.06
CA ARG A 20 -17.63 -16.41 -4.00
C ARG A 20 -17.18 -16.00 -5.40
N ARG A 21 -16.26 -15.04 -5.50
CA ARG A 21 -15.77 -14.51 -6.78
C ARG A 21 -14.87 -15.50 -7.50
N LEU A 22 -14.00 -16.21 -6.75
CA LEU A 22 -13.24 -17.34 -7.27
C LEU A 22 -14.16 -18.45 -7.79
N ALA A 23 -15.18 -18.86 -7.02
CA ALA A 23 -16.12 -19.90 -7.42
C ALA A 23 -16.95 -19.53 -8.66
N SER A 24 -17.33 -18.24 -8.80
CA SER A 24 -18.06 -17.74 -9.97
C SER A 24 -17.19 -17.45 -11.21
N GLY A 25 -15.87 -17.60 -11.12
CA GLY A 25 -14.93 -17.25 -12.20
C GLY A 25 -14.73 -15.74 -12.41
N ARG A 26 -15.30 -14.89 -11.54
CA ARG A 26 -15.10 -13.42 -11.55
C ARG A 26 -13.74 -12.99 -11.00
N ALA A 27 -13.04 -13.89 -10.31
CA ALA A 27 -11.66 -13.70 -9.88
C ALA A 27 -10.81 -14.91 -10.25
N THR A 28 -9.52 -14.69 -10.50
CA THR A 28 -8.55 -15.77 -10.74
C THR A 28 -7.60 -15.91 -9.55
N ARG A 29 -7.46 -17.13 -9.01
CA ARG A 29 -6.45 -17.43 -8.00
C ARG A 29 -5.11 -17.74 -8.66
N ILE A 30 -4.05 -17.12 -8.15
CA ILE A 30 -2.66 -17.39 -8.52
C ILE A 30 -2.00 -18.02 -7.30
N ASP A 31 -1.66 -19.31 -7.38
CA ASP A 31 -1.06 -20.03 -6.25
C ASP A 31 0.43 -19.70 -6.10
N LEU A 32 0.78 -19.09 -4.97
CA LEU A 32 2.14 -18.66 -4.63
C LEU A 32 2.53 -19.09 -3.20
N LEU A 33 1.84 -20.07 -2.63
CA LEU A 33 1.99 -20.46 -1.21
C LEU A 33 3.41 -20.95 -0.88
N ASP A 34 4.08 -21.63 -1.80
CA ASP A 34 5.46 -22.09 -1.62
C ASP A 34 6.49 -20.95 -1.64
N LEU A 35 6.09 -19.78 -2.16
CA LEU A 35 6.88 -18.55 -2.16
C LEU A 35 6.53 -17.64 -0.97
N GLY A 36 5.30 -17.68 -0.47
CA GLY A 36 4.80 -16.83 0.63
C GLY A 36 5.79 -16.65 1.78
N PRO A 37 6.17 -17.71 2.52
CA PRO A 37 7.10 -17.61 3.65
C PRO A 37 8.48 -17.02 3.29
N LYS A 38 8.89 -17.14 2.01
CA LYS A 38 10.16 -16.63 1.48
C LYS A 38 10.05 -15.19 0.99
N LEU A 39 8.85 -14.71 0.68
CA LEU A 39 8.54 -13.34 0.27
C LEU A 39 8.14 -12.45 1.45
N ARG A 40 7.66 -13.02 2.56
CA ARG A 40 7.16 -12.27 3.73
C ARG A 40 8.24 -11.33 4.31
N LEU A 41 7.89 -10.07 4.57
CA LEU A 41 8.76 -8.94 4.96
C LEU A 41 9.76 -8.52 3.88
N TRP A 42 10.57 -9.46 3.42
CA TRP A 42 11.59 -9.21 2.41
C TRP A 42 11.89 -10.44 1.56
N SER A 43 12.57 -10.23 0.43
CA SER A 43 12.88 -11.27 -0.55
C SER A 43 14.32 -11.24 -1.03
N THR A 44 14.86 -12.43 -1.32
CA THR A 44 16.12 -12.56 -2.06
C THR A 44 15.89 -12.39 -3.55
N GLU A 45 16.93 -12.01 -4.31
CA GLU A 45 16.80 -11.87 -5.78
C GLU A 45 16.39 -13.20 -6.46
N LYS A 46 16.81 -14.36 -5.93
CA LYS A 46 16.41 -15.67 -6.45
C LYS A 46 14.91 -15.92 -6.26
N THR A 47 14.38 -15.66 -5.06
CA THR A 47 12.94 -15.80 -4.78
C THR A 47 12.14 -14.79 -5.61
N TRP A 48 12.63 -13.55 -5.71
CA TRP A 48 12.01 -12.50 -6.49
C TRP A 48 11.88 -12.86 -7.97
N LYS A 49 12.92 -13.42 -8.60
CA LYS A 49 12.87 -13.87 -10.01
C LYS A 49 11.79 -14.92 -10.23
N ARG A 50 11.72 -15.93 -9.35
CA ARG A 50 10.67 -16.98 -9.41
C ARG A 50 9.28 -16.39 -9.24
N PHE A 51 9.13 -15.43 -8.33
CA PHE A 51 7.87 -14.71 -8.17
C PHE A 51 7.49 -13.95 -9.44
N ALA A 52 8.42 -13.18 -10.01
CA ALA A 52 8.18 -12.41 -11.24
C ALA A 52 7.84 -13.32 -12.44
N GLU A 53 8.49 -14.47 -12.57
CA GLU A 53 8.20 -15.47 -13.61
C GLU A 53 6.77 -16.01 -13.52
N ARG A 54 6.29 -16.33 -12.31
CA ARG A 54 4.89 -16.76 -12.11
C ARG A 54 3.90 -15.62 -12.26
N LEU A 55 4.25 -14.45 -11.75
CA LEU A 55 3.44 -13.24 -11.87
C LEU A 55 3.24 -12.84 -13.35
N ALA A 56 4.21 -13.13 -14.22
CA ALA A 56 4.10 -12.86 -15.66
C ALA A 56 3.03 -13.74 -16.36
N GLN A 57 2.66 -14.88 -15.77
CA GLN A 57 1.66 -15.81 -16.33
C GLN A 57 0.22 -15.46 -15.94
N ARG A 58 0.02 -14.41 -15.13
CA ARG A 58 -1.30 -14.03 -14.65
C ARG A 58 -2.19 -13.49 -15.77
N PRO A 59 -3.53 -13.63 -15.65
CA PRO A 59 -4.45 -12.92 -16.50
C PRO A 59 -4.22 -11.41 -16.42
N ARG A 60 -4.15 -10.75 -17.58
CA ARG A 60 -4.06 -9.29 -17.71
C ARG A 60 -5.34 -8.76 -18.36
N PRO A 61 -5.72 -7.50 -18.08
CA PRO A 61 -6.79 -6.85 -18.82
C PRO A 61 -6.49 -6.84 -20.33
N THR A 62 -7.53 -7.10 -21.14
CA THR A 62 -7.48 -7.02 -22.62
C THR A 62 -8.04 -5.70 -23.16
N ASP A 63 -8.60 -4.87 -22.28
CA ASP A 63 -9.16 -3.56 -22.57
C ASP A 63 -8.59 -2.50 -21.60
N ALA A 64 -9.18 -1.31 -21.60
CA ALA A 64 -8.71 -0.19 -20.79
C ALA A 64 -9.04 -0.29 -19.29
N ARG A 65 -9.75 -1.33 -18.84
CA ARG A 65 -10.11 -1.50 -17.42
C ARG A 65 -8.88 -1.88 -16.59
N PRO A 66 -8.83 -1.50 -15.31
CA PRO A 66 -7.67 -1.78 -14.47
C PRO A 66 -7.49 -3.27 -14.20
N GLU A 67 -6.23 -3.62 -13.96
CA GLU A 67 -5.84 -4.83 -13.24
C GLU A 67 -6.00 -4.60 -11.74
N ILE A 68 -6.63 -5.54 -11.03
CA ILE A 68 -6.81 -5.49 -9.57
C ILE A 68 -6.17 -6.72 -8.96
N LEU A 69 -5.27 -6.49 -8.01
CA LEU A 69 -4.48 -7.52 -7.34
C LEU A 69 -4.80 -7.49 -5.85
N PHE A 70 -5.36 -8.56 -5.31
CA PHE A 70 -5.37 -8.75 -3.86
C PHE A 70 -4.19 -9.61 -3.46
N VAL A 71 -3.43 -9.12 -2.49
CA VAL A 71 -2.21 -9.68 -1.93
C VAL A 71 -2.47 -9.82 -0.44
N GLY A 72 -2.06 -10.92 0.21
CA GLY A 72 -2.45 -11.22 1.60
C GLY A 72 -1.96 -10.21 2.64
N SER A 73 -1.09 -10.67 3.55
CA SER A 73 -0.50 -9.79 4.58
C SER A 73 0.21 -8.55 4.01
N GLY A 74 0.21 -7.44 4.77
CA GLY A 74 0.99 -6.22 4.45
C GLY A 74 2.51 -6.46 4.33
N ASP A 75 2.99 -7.57 4.88
CA ASP A 75 4.36 -8.08 4.68
C ASP A 75 4.76 -8.26 3.21
N TYR A 76 3.79 -8.30 2.31
CA TYR A 76 3.97 -8.47 0.86
C TYR A 76 3.86 -7.17 0.07
N HIS A 77 3.70 -6.01 0.71
CA HIS A 77 3.56 -4.74 0.01
C HIS A 77 4.78 -4.39 -0.86
N HIS A 78 5.97 -4.91 -0.51
CA HIS A 78 7.17 -4.79 -1.35
C HIS A 78 7.11 -5.52 -2.70
N LEU A 79 6.03 -6.27 -2.98
CA LEU A 79 5.76 -6.84 -4.28
C LEU A 79 5.22 -5.80 -5.27
N THR A 80 4.74 -4.64 -4.82
CA THR A 80 4.20 -3.56 -5.68
C THR A 80 5.13 -3.15 -6.83
N PRO A 81 6.45 -2.96 -6.63
CA PRO A 81 7.38 -2.74 -7.74
C PRO A 81 7.42 -3.83 -8.83
N ALA A 82 6.95 -5.06 -8.57
CA ALA A 82 6.78 -6.09 -9.59
C ALA A 82 5.54 -5.82 -10.46
N PHE A 83 4.45 -5.35 -9.86
CA PHE A 83 3.21 -5.02 -10.57
C PHE A 83 3.41 -3.81 -11.49
N LEU A 84 4.21 -2.85 -11.01
CA LEU A 84 4.57 -1.63 -11.74
C LEU A 84 5.63 -1.86 -12.84
N ALA A 85 6.27 -3.03 -12.90
CA ALA A 85 7.46 -3.25 -13.73
C ALA A 85 7.21 -3.05 -15.23
N ASP A 86 5.99 -3.36 -15.70
CA ASP A 86 5.62 -3.34 -17.11
C ASP A 86 4.86 -2.09 -17.53
N LEU A 87 4.77 -1.07 -16.67
CA LEU A 87 4.09 0.18 -16.98
C LEU A 87 4.64 0.80 -18.28
N LYS A 88 3.74 1.08 -19.21
CA LYS A 88 4.07 1.58 -20.56
C LYS A 88 4.05 3.10 -20.69
N GLU A 89 3.54 3.79 -19.67
CA GLU A 89 3.32 5.23 -19.70
C GLU A 89 3.66 5.92 -18.36
N PRO A 90 3.95 7.23 -18.38
CA PRO A 90 4.09 8.03 -17.17
C PRO A 90 2.90 7.87 -16.23
N THR A 91 3.16 7.47 -14.99
CA THR A 91 2.13 7.13 -14.00
C THR A 91 2.44 7.81 -12.66
N SER A 92 1.40 8.26 -11.97
CA SER A 92 1.47 8.65 -10.56
C SER A 92 0.99 7.51 -9.69
N LEU A 93 1.71 7.23 -8.62
CA LEU A 93 1.37 6.17 -7.67
C LEU A 93 0.66 6.81 -6.47
N ILE A 94 -0.57 6.39 -6.21
CA ILE A 94 -1.33 6.76 -5.02
C ILE A 94 -1.19 5.63 -4.02
N HIS A 95 -0.62 5.94 -2.87
CA HIS A 95 -0.20 4.98 -1.87
C HIS A 95 -1.00 5.23 -0.58
N PHE A 96 -1.87 4.30 -0.22
CA PHE A 96 -2.61 4.33 1.04
C PHE A 96 -1.95 3.33 1.98
N ASP A 97 -1.39 3.82 3.08
CA ASP A 97 -0.61 3.01 4.02
C ASP A 97 -0.44 3.78 5.33
N ASN A 98 -0.43 3.09 6.47
CA ASN A 98 -0.06 3.68 7.76
C ASN A 98 1.46 3.98 7.84
N HIS A 99 2.26 3.25 7.07
CA HIS A 99 3.69 3.37 6.98
C HIS A 99 4.12 4.09 5.69
N PRO A 100 5.20 4.89 5.73
CA PRO A 100 5.71 5.57 4.55
C PRO A 100 6.55 4.67 3.62
N ASP A 101 6.97 3.47 4.07
CA ASP A 101 7.76 2.48 3.33
C ASP A 101 9.00 3.03 2.59
N TRP A 102 9.57 4.09 3.17
CA TRP A 102 10.59 4.93 2.57
C TRP A 102 12.01 4.72 3.13
N VAL A 103 12.23 3.68 3.95
CA VAL A 103 13.53 3.42 4.59
C VAL A 103 14.60 3.15 3.53
N ARG A 104 15.70 3.89 3.57
CA ARG A 104 16.74 3.85 2.51
C ARG A 104 17.79 2.75 2.67
N PHE A 105 17.97 2.24 3.89
CA PHE A 105 19.06 1.31 4.23
C PHE A 105 18.62 -0.15 4.38
N ALA A 106 17.34 -0.45 4.17
CA ALA A 106 16.85 -1.82 4.21
C ALA A 106 17.27 -2.60 2.95
N PRO A 107 17.19 -3.96 2.98
CA PRO A 107 17.36 -4.78 1.81
C PRO A 107 16.50 -4.32 0.63
N LYS A 108 17.00 -4.50 -0.60
CA LYS A 108 16.37 -4.02 -1.85
C LYS A 108 14.89 -4.38 -2.03
N ARG A 109 14.44 -5.50 -1.46
CA ARG A 109 13.09 -6.05 -1.57
C ARG A 109 12.55 -6.27 -0.18
N HIS A 110 12.14 -5.20 0.48
CA HIS A 110 11.70 -5.20 1.88
C HIS A 110 10.51 -4.26 2.03
N CYS A 111 9.49 -4.64 2.81
CA CYS A 111 8.25 -3.88 3.04
C CYS A 111 8.55 -2.43 3.39
N GLY A 112 9.23 -2.16 4.50
CA GLY A 112 9.61 -0.79 4.90
C GLY A 112 10.46 0.08 3.93
N SER A 113 10.84 -0.40 2.74
CA SER A 113 11.72 0.34 1.80
C SER A 113 11.27 0.38 0.35
N TRP A 114 10.17 -0.30 -0.01
CA TRP A 114 9.85 -0.56 -1.41
C TRP A 114 9.52 0.72 -2.18
N VAL A 115 9.05 1.79 -1.52
CA VAL A 115 8.80 3.10 -2.13
C VAL A 115 10.06 3.65 -2.79
N ASN A 116 11.24 3.40 -2.21
CA ASN A 116 12.52 3.79 -2.82
C ASN A 116 12.83 3.04 -4.13
N ARG A 117 12.29 1.83 -4.28
CA ARG A 117 12.39 1.08 -5.55
C ARG A 117 11.45 1.68 -6.58
N ALA A 118 10.22 2.00 -6.21
CA ALA A 118 9.23 2.64 -7.07
C ALA A 118 9.70 4.02 -7.56
N LEU A 119 10.28 4.85 -6.69
CA LEU A 119 10.86 6.15 -7.04
C LEU A 119 11.97 6.09 -8.09
N LYS A 120 12.62 4.93 -8.26
CA LYS A 120 13.68 4.71 -9.27
C LYS A 120 13.12 4.19 -10.60
N MET A 121 11.82 3.95 -10.71
CA MET A 121 11.20 3.44 -11.93
C MET A 121 10.89 4.60 -12.88
N PRO A 122 11.38 4.58 -14.13
CA PRO A 122 11.22 5.71 -15.06
C PRO A 122 9.77 6.12 -15.35
N ALA A 123 8.84 5.16 -15.29
CA ALA A 123 7.42 5.41 -15.49
C ALA A 123 6.80 6.18 -14.32
N ILE A 124 7.31 6.03 -13.09
CA ILE A 124 6.74 6.67 -11.90
C ILE A 124 7.20 8.13 -11.82
N LYS A 125 6.24 9.05 -11.92
CA LYS A 125 6.50 10.50 -11.94
C LYS A 125 6.31 11.16 -10.58
N ARG A 126 5.38 10.63 -9.78
CA ARG A 126 5.12 11.06 -8.42
C ARG A 126 4.55 9.90 -7.61
N ILE A 127 4.92 9.85 -6.34
CA ILE A 127 4.27 9.01 -5.33
C ILE A 127 3.61 9.95 -4.33
N VAL A 128 2.32 9.73 -4.07
CA VAL A 128 1.55 10.44 -3.04
C VAL A 128 1.13 9.40 -2.00
N THR A 129 1.73 9.46 -0.81
CA THR A 129 1.33 8.62 0.32
C THR A 129 0.30 9.35 1.16
N LEU A 130 -0.82 8.68 1.45
CA LEU A 130 -1.95 9.16 2.20
C LEU A 130 -2.19 8.22 3.38
N GLY A 131 -2.29 8.80 4.58
CA GLY A 131 -2.74 8.06 5.76
C GLY A 131 -1.74 7.76 6.87
N PRO A 132 -0.41 7.97 6.77
CA PRO A 132 0.48 7.58 7.85
C PRO A 132 0.09 8.12 9.23
N CYS A 133 0.09 7.25 10.23
CA CYS A 133 0.10 7.60 11.65
C CYS A 133 1.36 7.08 12.35
N SER A 134 2.14 6.22 11.68
CA SER A 134 3.24 5.48 12.30
C SER A 134 4.39 6.37 12.80
N ASP A 135 5.11 5.86 13.80
CA ASP A 135 6.30 6.48 14.39
C ASP A 135 7.51 6.53 13.43
N ASP A 136 7.38 6.00 12.21
CA ASP A 136 8.40 6.09 11.17
C ASP A 136 8.63 7.53 10.71
N LEU A 137 7.63 8.40 10.93
CA LEU A 137 7.75 9.82 10.64
C LEU A 137 8.43 10.59 11.77
N HIS A 138 8.47 10.13 13.02
CA HIS A 138 8.93 10.92 14.17
C HIS A 138 10.33 11.55 13.99
N ASN A 139 11.30 10.75 13.51
CA ASN A 139 12.63 11.25 13.14
C ASN A 139 13.06 10.65 11.80
N PRO A 140 12.69 11.29 10.66
CA PRO A 140 12.86 10.69 9.34
C PRO A 140 14.32 10.35 9.04
N GLN A 141 15.30 11.14 9.49
CA GLN A 141 16.70 10.87 9.20
C GLN A 141 17.23 9.64 9.94
N LEU A 142 16.87 9.47 11.22
CA LEU A 142 17.24 8.28 11.98
C LEU A 142 16.48 7.04 11.50
N ARG A 143 15.22 7.20 11.11
CA ARG A 143 14.37 6.15 10.52
C ARG A 143 14.73 5.83 9.06
N GLY A 144 15.67 6.58 8.45
CA GLY A 144 16.12 6.32 7.09
C GLY A 144 15.21 6.83 5.98
N GLY A 145 14.26 7.70 6.30
CA GLY A 145 13.33 8.31 5.37
C GLY A 145 14.02 9.05 4.22
N ASN A 146 13.38 9.01 3.05
CA ASN A 146 13.91 9.62 1.84
C ASN A 146 13.58 11.12 1.72
N LEU A 147 14.16 11.91 2.62
CA LEU A 147 13.98 13.38 2.64
C LEU A 147 14.42 14.06 1.34
N ALA A 148 15.31 13.45 0.56
CA ALA A 148 15.72 13.98 -0.74
C ALA A 148 14.59 13.87 -1.77
N ALA A 149 13.83 12.78 -1.78
CA ALA A 149 12.65 12.63 -2.62
C ALA A 149 11.50 13.54 -2.16
N LEU A 150 11.33 13.69 -0.84
CA LEU A 150 10.38 14.61 -0.23
C LEU A 150 10.67 16.07 -0.66
N LYS A 151 11.93 16.50 -0.53
CA LYS A 151 12.41 17.84 -0.95
C LYS A 151 12.21 18.12 -2.44
N ARG A 152 12.34 17.11 -3.31
CA ARG A 152 12.11 17.26 -4.76
C ARG A 152 10.62 17.21 -5.14
N GLY A 153 9.72 16.93 -4.19
CA GLY A 153 8.30 16.73 -4.45
C GLY A 153 7.96 15.48 -5.28
N GLN A 154 8.93 14.57 -5.44
CA GLN A 154 8.72 13.27 -6.10
C GLN A 154 7.96 12.30 -5.20
N LEU A 155 8.19 12.42 -3.88
CA LEU A 155 7.40 11.79 -2.84
C LEU A 155 6.67 12.90 -2.09
N GLN A 156 5.35 12.78 -1.97
CA GLN A 156 4.53 13.64 -1.13
C GLN A 156 3.89 12.77 -0.05
N LEU A 157 3.97 13.21 1.21
CA LEU A 157 3.38 12.49 2.35
C LEU A 157 2.31 13.37 2.97
N PHE A 158 1.13 12.80 3.16
CA PHE A 158 0.02 13.39 3.88
C PHE A 158 -0.41 12.42 4.98
N PRO A 159 0.17 12.54 6.19
CA PRO A 159 -0.20 11.74 7.33
C PRO A 159 -1.70 11.87 7.63
N TRP A 160 -2.34 10.80 8.08
CA TRP A 160 -3.70 10.95 8.61
C TRP A 160 -3.66 11.85 9.84
N GLN A 161 -2.78 11.51 10.78
CA GLN A 161 -2.45 12.34 11.93
C GLN A 161 -1.05 11.99 12.42
N HIS A 162 -0.16 12.97 12.48
CA HIS A 162 1.16 12.80 13.09
C HIS A 162 1.68 14.15 13.64
N PRO A 163 2.35 14.17 14.81
CA PRO A 163 2.98 15.40 15.33
C PRO A 163 4.12 15.88 14.40
N PRO A 164 4.63 17.12 14.57
CA PRO A 164 5.75 17.58 13.76
C PRO A 164 6.99 16.68 13.90
N SER A 165 7.65 16.40 12.79
CA SER A 165 8.84 15.54 12.75
C SER A 165 10.11 16.34 12.88
N LYS A 166 11.02 15.91 13.75
CA LYS A 166 12.33 16.57 13.91
C LYS A 166 13.25 16.24 12.73
N VAL A 167 13.85 17.27 12.15
CA VAL A 167 14.80 17.16 11.03
C VAL A 167 16.02 18.05 11.26
N TRP A 168 17.15 17.64 10.70
CA TRP A 168 18.39 18.41 10.66
C TRP A 168 18.63 18.95 9.25
N GLY A 169 18.87 20.27 9.18
CA GLY A 169 19.11 20.97 7.92
C GLY A 169 17.83 21.32 7.16
N ARG A 170 18.00 21.84 5.95
CA ARG A 170 16.89 22.38 5.14
C ARG A 170 16.33 21.34 4.16
N VAL A 171 15.15 20.81 4.51
CA VAL A 171 14.28 20.06 3.61
C VAL A 171 13.51 21.03 2.71
N GLY A 172 12.91 22.07 3.29
CA GLY A 172 12.03 23.03 2.62
C GLY A 172 10.54 22.68 2.77
N ASP A 173 9.68 23.53 2.23
CA ASP A 173 8.24 23.28 2.20
C ASP A 173 7.87 22.34 1.04
N GLY A 174 6.79 21.60 1.20
CA GLY A 174 6.23 20.73 0.18
C GLY A 174 4.71 20.65 0.27
N ALA A 175 4.08 19.93 -0.66
CA ALA A 175 2.62 19.85 -0.72
C ALA A 175 1.97 19.33 0.58
N GLY A 176 2.65 18.42 1.29
CA GLY A 176 2.18 17.79 2.52
C GLY A 176 2.86 18.24 3.80
N HIS A 177 3.74 19.24 3.77
CA HIS A 177 4.40 19.76 4.98
C HIS A 177 4.94 21.19 4.81
N GLN A 178 5.09 21.88 5.93
CA GLN A 178 5.85 23.12 6.05
C GLN A 178 7.03 22.90 6.99
N GLN A 179 8.21 23.36 6.62
CA GLN A 179 9.35 23.34 7.54
C GLN A 179 9.36 24.61 8.37
N ARG A 180 9.22 24.47 9.69
CA ARG A 180 9.39 25.55 10.67
C ARG A 180 10.56 25.19 11.57
N GLU A 181 11.62 26.01 11.53
CA GLU A 181 12.88 25.71 12.20
C GLU A 181 13.40 24.30 11.83
N ASN A 182 13.59 23.44 12.85
CA ASN A 182 14.07 22.07 12.72
C ASN A 182 12.94 21.03 12.75
N HIS A 183 11.71 21.44 12.41
CA HIS A 183 10.54 20.56 12.38
C HIS A 183 9.80 20.62 11.05
N LEU A 184 9.35 19.46 10.57
CA LEU A 184 8.36 19.34 9.51
C LEU A 184 6.98 19.29 10.14
N HIS A 185 6.20 20.34 9.94
CA HIS A 185 4.78 20.37 10.31
C HIS A 185 3.98 19.77 9.18
N TRP A 186 3.41 18.60 9.42
CA TRP A 186 2.63 17.87 8.43
C TRP A 186 1.27 18.50 8.20
N ARG A 187 0.79 18.37 6.96
CA ARG A 187 -0.59 18.65 6.61
C ARG A 187 -1.42 17.39 6.92
N ASN A 188 -1.87 17.28 8.17
CA ASN A 188 -2.63 16.14 8.68
C ASN A 188 -4.02 16.06 8.06
N LEU A 189 -4.36 14.92 7.44
CA LEU A 189 -5.61 14.75 6.70
C LEU A 189 -6.85 14.75 7.60
N ALA A 190 -6.74 14.27 8.84
CA ALA A 190 -7.84 14.23 9.80
C ALA A 190 -8.38 15.62 10.18
N GLU A 191 -7.61 16.67 9.91
CA GLU A 191 -7.94 18.07 10.25
C GLU A 191 -8.44 18.87 9.03
N LEU A 192 -8.50 18.26 7.85
CA LEU A 192 -8.85 18.95 6.60
C LEU A 192 -10.28 18.64 6.17
N ASP A 193 -10.83 19.53 5.34
CA ASP A 193 -11.92 19.16 4.44
C ASP A 193 -11.42 18.12 3.45
N TRP A 194 -11.89 16.88 3.61
CA TRP A 194 -11.45 15.74 2.83
C TRP A 194 -11.76 15.88 1.34
N ALA A 195 -12.94 16.40 0.98
CA ALA A 195 -13.35 16.55 -0.41
C ALA A 195 -12.51 17.61 -1.12
N ALA A 196 -12.34 18.78 -0.48
CA ALA A 196 -11.52 19.86 -1.01
C ALA A 196 -10.04 19.44 -1.13
N PHE A 197 -9.52 18.69 -0.15
CA PHE A 197 -8.18 18.13 -0.21
C PHE A 197 -8.01 17.20 -1.43
N LEU A 198 -8.93 16.25 -1.61
CA LEU A 198 -8.86 15.30 -2.72
C LEU A 198 -8.87 16.02 -4.07
N GLU A 199 -9.75 17.01 -4.25
CA GLU A 199 -9.80 17.80 -5.47
C GLU A 199 -8.46 18.49 -5.77
N GLN A 200 -7.86 19.14 -4.78
CA GLN A 200 -6.55 19.79 -4.90
C GLN A 200 -5.44 18.79 -5.22
N MET A 201 -5.39 17.67 -4.50
CA MET A 201 -4.37 16.64 -4.67
C MET A 201 -4.44 16.04 -6.08
N ILE A 202 -5.64 15.62 -6.51
CA ILE A 202 -5.87 15.00 -7.82
C ILE A 202 -5.52 15.98 -8.95
N SER A 203 -5.92 17.24 -8.83
CA SER A 203 -5.63 18.29 -9.82
C SER A 203 -4.13 18.58 -9.93
N SER A 204 -3.37 18.34 -8.86
CA SER A 204 -1.92 18.55 -8.85
C SER A 204 -1.12 17.41 -9.51
N LEU A 205 -1.73 16.24 -9.72
CA LEU A 205 -1.03 15.05 -10.22
C LEU A 205 -0.46 15.29 -11.63
N PRO A 206 0.81 14.94 -11.89
CA PRO A 206 1.50 15.25 -13.14
C PRO A 206 1.12 14.29 -14.29
N THR A 207 0.23 13.34 -14.05
CA THR A 207 -0.15 12.30 -15.01
C THR A 207 -1.66 12.08 -15.01
N GLU A 208 -2.16 11.60 -16.15
CA GLU A 208 -3.54 11.14 -16.28
C GLU A 208 -3.70 9.70 -15.82
N ALA A 209 -2.71 8.84 -16.11
CA ALA A 209 -2.67 7.47 -15.61
C ALA A 209 -2.21 7.44 -14.15
N ILE A 210 -2.92 6.66 -13.34
CA ILE A 210 -2.57 6.41 -11.95
C ILE A 210 -2.61 4.93 -11.61
N TRP A 211 -1.72 4.53 -10.71
CA TRP A 211 -1.78 3.24 -10.03
C TRP A 211 -2.11 3.47 -8.56
N ILE A 212 -2.98 2.65 -7.99
CA ILE A 212 -3.35 2.73 -6.58
C ILE A 212 -2.79 1.51 -5.86
N THR A 213 -2.09 1.72 -4.75
CA THR A 213 -1.59 0.64 -3.88
C THR A 213 -2.06 0.92 -2.47
N LEU A 214 -2.66 -0.08 -1.84
CA LEU A 214 -3.45 0.05 -0.62
C LEU A 214 -3.00 -1.03 0.35
N ASP A 215 -2.30 -0.65 1.41
CA ASP A 215 -2.21 -1.45 2.62
C ASP A 215 -3.39 -1.08 3.54
N LYS A 216 -4.16 -2.07 3.97
CA LYS A 216 -5.31 -1.87 4.85
C LYS A 216 -4.91 -1.45 6.25
N ASP A 217 -3.64 -1.50 6.62
CA ASP A 217 -3.20 -0.95 7.91
C ASP A 217 -3.40 0.57 7.98
N VAL A 218 -3.54 1.28 6.85
CA VAL A 218 -3.96 2.69 6.79
C VAL A 218 -5.27 2.95 7.52
N LEU A 219 -6.13 1.93 7.60
CA LEU A 219 -7.45 2.01 8.18
C LEU A 219 -7.41 1.98 9.71
N ALA A 220 -8.46 2.52 10.32
CA ALA A 220 -8.69 2.37 11.75
C ALA A 220 -9.03 0.91 12.11
N SER A 221 -8.79 0.53 13.37
CA SER A 221 -8.98 -0.83 13.89
C SER A 221 -10.42 -1.36 13.80
N GLU A 222 -11.40 -0.48 13.66
CA GLU A 222 -12.79 -0.88 13.47
C GLU A 222 -13.13 -1.25 12.02
N ASP A 223 -12.26 -0.92 11.06
CA ASP A 223 -12.46 -1.22 9.64
C ASP A 223 -11.50 -2.31 9.13
N ALA A 224 -10.34 -2.51 9.77
CA ALA A 224 -9.41 -3.57 9.40
C ALA A 224 -8.64 -4.11 10.62
N ALA A 225 -8.21 -5.36 10.50
CA ALA A 225 -7.35 -6.04 11.44
C ALA A 225 -6.14 -6.60 10.68
N THR A 226 -4.97 -5.97 10.80
CA THR A 226 -3.79 -6.35 10.00
C THR A 226 -2.68 -7.00 10.86
N ASN A 227 -1.57 -7.42 10.23
CA ASN A 227 -0.35 -7.83 10.96
C ASN A 227 0.47 -6.65 11.52
N TRP A 228 0.27 -5.43 11.02
CA TRP A 228 1.01 -4.20 11.36
C TRP A 228 0.20 -3.28 12.26
N ASP A 229 0.80 -2.28 12.92
CA ASP A 229 0.01 -1.31 13.67
C ASP A 229 -0.98 -0.54 12.77
N GLN A 230 -2.11 -0.13 13.34
CA GLN A 230 -3.19 0.49 12.57
C GLN A 230 -3.00 2.02 12.48
N GLY A 231 -3.37 2.56 11.33
CA GLY A 231 -3.63 3.97 11.10
C GLY A 231 -4.99 4.39 11.65
N GLY A 232 -5.45 5.55 11.17
CA GLY A 232 -6.70 6.17 11.66
C GLY A 232 -7.75 6.45 10.59
N MET A 233 -7.47 6.16 9.32
CA MET A 233 -8.40 6.47 8.23
C MET A 233 -9.63 5.58 8.31
N ARG A 234 -10.84 6.13 8.18
CA ARG A 234 -12.05 5.29 8.06
C ARG A 234 -12.21 4.76 6.65
N LEU A 235 -12.78 3.57 6.50
CA LEU A 235 -13.10 2.95 5.22
C LEU A 235 -13.94 3.90 4.34
N THR A 236 -14.86 4.66 4.94
CA THR A 236 -15.66 5.67 4.23
C THR A 236 -14.81 6.73 3.52
N HIS A 237 -13.73 7.21 4.16
CA HIS A 237 -12.82 8.18 3.56
C HIS A 237 -12.03 7.57 2.40
N LEU A 238 -11.56 6.33 2.57
CA LEU A 238 -10.87 5.59 1.53
C LEU A 238 -11.77 5.36 0.31
N LEU A 239 -13.01 4.88 0.49
CA LEU A 239 -13.97 4.68 -0.59
C LEU A 239 -14.29 6.01 -1.30
N GLN A 240 -14.41 7.12 -0.58
CA GLN A 240 -14.59 8.45 -1.17
C GLN A 240 -13.39 8.86 -2.03
N ALA A 241 -12.16 8.61 -1.57
CA ALA A 241 -10.96 8.90 -2.34
C ALA A 241 -10.86 8.07 -3.61
N LEU A 242 -11.15 6.77 -3.53
CA LEU A 242 -11.16 5.87 -4.69
C LEU A 242 -12.16 6.33 -5.76
N ARG A 243 -13.36 6.75 -5.35
CA ARG A 243 -14.37 7.34 -6.25
C ARG A 243 -13.89 8.65 -6.89
N ALA A 244 -13.33 9.56 -6.09
CA ALA A 244 -12.83 10.84 -6.59
C ALA A 244 -11.69 10.65 -7.60
N LEU A 245 -10.77 9.72 -7.33
CA LEU A 245 -9.69 9.34 -8.23
C LEU A 245 -10.23 8.75 -9.53
N ALA A 246 -11.14 7.78 -9.47
CA ALA A 246 -11.73 7.15 -10.64
C ALA A 246 -12.51 8.12 -11.53
N ALA A 247 -13.15 9.15 -10.93
CA ALA A 247 -13.91 10.16 -11.67
C ALA A 247 -13.04 11.16 -12.45
N ARG A 248 -11.73 11.25 -12.15
CA ARG A 248 -10.84 12.31 -12.68
C ARG A 248 -9.57 11.78 -13.31
N LYS A 249 -9.20 10.54 -13.05
CA LYS A 249 -7.94 9.93 -13.50
C LYS A 249 -8.21 8.54 -14.06
N ARG A 250 -7.34 8.12 -14.98
CA ARG A 250 -7.41 6.76 -15.52
C ARG A 250 -6.64 5.81 -14.59
N ILE A 251 -7.37 5.05 -13.80
CA ILE A 251 -6.80 4.00 -12.95
C ILE A 251 -6.42 2.83 -13.85
N ILE A 252 -5.11 2.54 -13.94
CA ILE A 252 -4.57 1.45 -14.77
C ILE A 252 -4.30 0.18 -13.97
N GLY A 253 -4.22 0.30 -12.66
CA GLY A 253 -4.15 -0.85 -11.77
C GLY A 253 -4.31 -0.49 -10.31
N ILE A 254 -4.69 -1.49 -9.53
CA ILE A 254 -4.88 -1.44 -8.09
C ILE A 254 -4.22 -2.67 -7.48
N ASP A 255 -3.42 -2.50 -6.43
CA ASP A 255 -3.06 -3.60 -5.53
C ASP A 255 -3.52 -3.31 -4.10
N VAL A 256 -3.99 -4.36 -3.43
CA VAL A 256 -4.55 -4.32 -2.07
C VAL A 256 -3.84 -5.38 -1.22
N CYS A 257 -3.28 -4.97 -0.08
CA CYS A 257 -2.73 -5.85 0.95
C CYS A 257 -3.22 -5.45 2.35
N GLY A 258 -2.57 -5.96 3.40
CA GLY A 258 -2.94 -5.65 4.78
C GLY A 258 -3.94 -6.62 5.39
N GLU A 259 -3.95 -7.89 4.98
CA GLU A 259 -4.64 -8.92 5.77
C GLU A 259 -3.88 -9.23 7.07
N PHE A 260 -4.59 -9.68 8.09
CA PHE A 260 -3.97 -10.49 9.13
C PHE A 260 -3.84 -11.92 8.64
N ALA A 261 -2.61 -12.40 8.58
CA ALA A 261 -2.29 -13.80 8.33
C ALA A 261 -1.46 -14.36 9.49
N THR A 262 -1.73 -15.61 9.86
CA THR A 262 -0.89 -16.32 10.84
C THR A 262 0.55 -16.36 10.33
N PRO A 263 1.53 -15.81 11.06
CA PRO A 263 2.86 -15.64 10.53
C PRO A 263 3.57 -16.97 10.22
N ALA A 264 3.98 -17.15 8.95
CA ALA A 264 4.83 -18.26 8.52
C ALA A 264 6.10 -17.71 7.85
N PHE A 265 7.26 -17.93 8.48
CA PHE A 265 8.53 -17.34 8.05
C PHE A 265 9.55 -18.40 7.66
N SER A 266 10.24 -18.18 6.53
CA SER A 266 11.24 -19.13 6.01
C SER A 266 12.52 -19.27 6.85
N ASN A 267 12.82 -18.32 7.75
CA ASN A 267 14.04 -18.33 8.55
C ASN A 267 13.87 -17.56 9.88
N ALA A 268 14.85 -17.70 10.77
CA ALA A 268 14.83 -17.10 12.11
C ALA A 268 14.98 -15.57 12.11
N PHE A 269 15.70 -15.01 11.15
CA PHE A 269 15.90 -13.56 11.06
C PHE A 269 14.58 -12.83 10.80
N LYS A 270 13.77 -13.32 9.86
CA LYS A 270 12.41 -12.83 9.62
C LYS A 270 11.50 -12.92 10.84
N ARG A 271 11.61 -14.00 11.62
CA ARG A 271 10.84 -14.16 12.86
C ARG A 271 11.22 -13.11 13.90
N TRP A 272 12.52 -12.82 14.02
CA TRP A 272 13.01 -11.81 14.95
C TRP A 272 12.59 -10.40 14.53
N GLU A 273 12.71 -10.08 13.24
CA GLU A 273 12.28 -8.81 12.65
C GLU A 273 10.79 -8.57 12.86
N ALA A 274 9.94 -9.55 12.51
CA ALA A 274 8.51 -9.46 12.80
C ALA A 274 8.22 -9.27 14.29
N LYS A 275 8.93 -9.96 15.19
CA LYS A 275 8.73 -9.78 16.64
C LYS A 275 9.15 -8.39 17.13
N SER A 276 10.08 -7.73 16.46
CA SER A 276 10.51 -6.37 16.77
C SER A 276 9.49 -5.33 16.30
N ASP A 277 9.00 -5.50 15.08
CA ASP A 277 8.29 -4.43 14.38
C ASP A 277 6.77 -4.61 14.38
N GLN A 278 6.28 -5.85 14.53
CA GLN A 278 4.85 -6.16 14.52
C GLN A 278 4.27 -6.25 15.93
N PRO A 279 3.02 -5.79 16.11
CA PRO A 279 2.26 -6.05 17.32
C PRO A 279 2.07 -7.55 17.61
N PRO A 280 1.75 -7.93 18.87
CA PRO A 280 1.50 -9.33 19.22
C PRO A 280 0.39 -9.96 18.36
N PRO A 281 0.56 -11.20 17.86
CA PRO A 281 -0.41 -11.84 16.98
C PRO A 281 -1.75 -12.13 17.67
N GLU A 282 -1.79 -12.24 19.00
CA GLU A 282 -3.00 -12.52 19.77
C GLU A 282 -3.91 -11.30 19.98
N ARG A 283 -3.56 -10.13 19.44
CA ARG A 283 -4.33 -8.89 19.65
C ARG A 283 -5.72 -8.90 19.00
N TRP A 284 -5.94 -9.76 18.01
CA TRP A 284 -7.20 -9.85 17.26
C TRP A 284 -7.96 -11.13 17.60
N SER A 285 -9.26 -10.97 17.87
CA SER A 285 -10.20 -12.06 17.97
C SER A 285 -10.65 -12.55 16.58
N PRO A 286 -11.23 -13.75 16.47
CA PRO A 286 -11.82 -14.21 15.22
C PRO A 286 -12.92 -13.29 14.67
N GLU A 287 -13.61 -12.53 15.54
CA GLU A 287 -14.61 -11.54 15.14
C GLU A 287 -13.95 -10.30 14.50
N ASP A 288 -12.84 -9.82 15.05
CA ASP A 288 -12.09 -8.70 14.46
C ASP A 288 -11.63 -9.03 13.03
N LEU A 289 -11.20 -10.29 12.80
CA LEU A 289 -10.79 -10.75 11.47
C LEU A 289 -11.93 -10.75 10.44
N GLN A 290 -13.19 -10.81 10.86
CA GLN A 290 -14.34 -10.69 9.95
C GLN A 290 -14.45 -9.29 9.34
N ARG A 291 -13.92 -8.25 10.01
CA ARG A 291 -13.87 -6.88 9.46
C ARG A 291 -13.12 -6.83 8.14
N ASN A 292 -12.05 -7.62 8.01
CA ASN A 292 -11.29 -7.70 6.76
C ASN A 292 -12.15 -8.21 5.59
N ALA A 293 -13.01 -9.19 5.84
CA ALA A 293 -13.95 -9.68 4.83
C ALA A 293 -14.96 -8.60 4.43
N ALA A 294 -15.55 -7.89 5.39
CA ALA A 294 -16.46 -6.78 5.12
C ALA A 294 -15.79 -5.66 4.31
N THR A 295 -14.56 -5.27 4.69
CA THR A 295 -13.78 -4.28 3.96
C THR A 295 -13.42 -4.73 2.55
N ASN A 296 -13.03 -6.00 2.38
CA ASN A 296 -12.75 -6.55 1.05
C ASN A 296 -14.02 -6.61 0.19
N GLU A 297 -15.19 -6.92 0.77
CA GLU A 297 -16.47 -6.84 0.06
C GLU A 297 -16.76 -5.42 -0.42
N ALA A 298 -16.66 -4.43 0.47
CA ALA A 298 -16.90 -3.03 0.12
C ALA A 298 -15.93 -2.51 -0.97
N LEU A 299 -14.65 -2.88 -0.89
CA LEU A 299 -13.66 -2.52 -1.91
C LEU A 299 -13.99 -3.17 -3.25
N ILE A 300 -14.30 -4.48 -3.27
CA ILE A 300 -14.60 -5.18 -4.52
C ILE A 300 -15.91 -4.68 -5.13
N ASP A 301 -16.96 -4.48 -4.33
CA ASP A 301 -18.23 -3.95 -4.81
C ASP A 301 -18.03 -2.56 -5.44
N LEU A 302 -17.22 -1.71 -4.82
CA LEU A 302 -16.82 -0.43 -5.42
C LEU A 302 -16.07 -0.61 -6.74
N PHE A 303 -15.12 -1.54 -6.81
CA PHE A 303 -14.38 -1.78 -8.06
C PHE A 303 -15.27 -2.34 -9.17
N GLU A 304 -16.19 -3.24 -8.85
CA GLU A 304 -17.19 -3.78 -9.79
C GLU A 304 -18.12 -2.66 -10.31
N GLU A 305 -18.50 -1.70 -9.45
CA GLU A 305 -19.29 -0.53 -9.83
C GLU A 305 -18.51 0.42 -10.75
N LEU A 306 -17.26 0.74 -10.40
CA LEU A 306 -16.43 1.69 -11.15
C LEU A 306 -15.92 1.12 -12.49
N PHE A 307 -15.77 -0.21 -12.59
CA PHE A 307 -15.14 -0.88 -13.73
C PHE A 307 -15.91 -2.13 -14.22
N PRO A 308 -17.18 -1.95 -14.64
CA PRO A 308 -18.05 -3.05 -15.09
C PRO A 308 -17.44 -3.85 -16.25
#